data_AF-A0A498JKH9-F1
#
_entry.id   AF-A0A498JKH9-F1
#
_cell.length_a   1.000
_cell.length_b   1.000
_cell.length_c   1.000
_cell.angle_alpha   90.00
_cell.angle_beta   90.00
_cell.angle_gamma   90.00
#
_symmetry.space_group_name_H-M   'P 1'
#
loop_
_entity.id
_entity.type
_entity.pdbx_description
1 polymer ?
#
loop_
_entity_poly.entity_id
_entity_poly.type
_entity_poly.pdbx_seq_one_letter_code
_entity_poly.pdbx_strand_id
1 'polypeptide(L)'
;MPLSFNRPENRRIITSHFVSSVEQNDIFQIVVPQLVNEGNREQLRAVAELAKSCLKLSSAERPAMEEVARELRRTSAVRGNY
;
A
#
# COMPACT_ATOMS: atom_id res chain seq x y z
N MET A 1 -2.40 7.02 -16.11
CA MET A 1 -1.51 6.68 -14.98
C MET A 1 -1.15 7.99 -14.28
N PRO A 2 -1.41 8.15 -12.97
CA PRO A 2 -1.11 9.39 -12.27
C PRO A 2 0.40 9.66 -12.26
N LEU A 3 0.80 10.86 -12.69
CA LEU A 3 2.18 11.31 -12.83
C LEU A 3 2.40 12.60 -12.05
N SER A 4 3.59 12.79 -11.48
CA SER A 4 4.01 14.03 -10.86
C SER A 4 5.43 14.41 -11.31
N PHE A 5 5.57 15.52 -12.02
CA PHE A 5 6.87 16.03 -12.49
C PHE A 5 7.70 16.66 -11.37
N ASN A 6 7.10 16.94 -10.22
CA ASN A 6 7.80 17.43 -9.03
C ASN A 6 8.62 16.33 -8.32
N ARG A 7 8.57 15.08 -8.81
CA ARG A 7 9.33 13.94 -8.29
C ARG A 7 10.47 13.55 -9.24
N PRO A 8 11.55 12.93 -8.72
CA PRO A 8 12.60 12.33 -9.54
C PRO A 8 12.03 11.40 -10.60
N GLU A 9 12.73 11.24 -11.73
CA GLU A 9 12.25 10.50 -12.90
C GLU A 9 11.77 9.07 -12.55
N ASN A 10 12.53 8.35 -11.74
CA ASN A 10 12.21 7.00 -11.27
C ASN A 10 11.01 6.93 -10.30
N ARG A 11 10.46 8.07 -9.89
CA ARG A 11 9.32 8.21 -8.96
C ARG A 11 8.19 9.10 -9.49
N ARG A 12 8.22 9.48 -10.77
CA ARG A 12 7.14 10.28 -11.38
C ARG A 12 5.82 9.54 -11.37
N ILE A 13 5.88 8.24 -11.62
CA ILE A 13 4.73 7.35 -11.61
C ILE A 13 4.32 7.04 -10.17
N ILE A 14 3.02 7.19 -9.87
CA ILE A 14 2.50 6.98 -8.51
C ILE A 14 2.76 5.56 -7.99
N THR A 15 2.66 4.53 -8.82
CA THR A 15 2.91 3.13 -8.41
C THR A 15 4.37 2.91 -8.08
N SER A 16 5.30 3.43 -8.90
CA SER A 16 6.74 3.38 -8.63
C SER A 16 7.10 4.12 -7.34
N HIS A 17 6.54 5.33 -7.15
CA HIS A 17 6.72 6.08 -5.91
C HIS A 17 6.18 5.32 -4.70
N PHE A 18 4.97 4.76 -4.79
CA PHE A 18 4.35 3.98 -3.72
C PHE A 18 5.21 2.78 -3.33
N VAL A 19 5.62 1.96 -4.31
CA VAL A 19 6.46 0.77 -4.08
C VAL A 19 7.76 1.17 -3.39
N SER A 20 8.45 2.19 -3.89
CA SER A 20 9.69 2.68 -3.26
C SER A 20 9.47 3.20 -1.84
N SER A 21 8.38 3.92 -1.57
CA SER A 21 8.07 4.41 -0.21
C SER A 21 7.76 3.28 0.75
N VAL A 22 7.10 2.20 0.31
CA VAL A 22 6.89 1.00 1.14
C VAL A 22 8.23 0.34 1.46
N GLU A 23 9.09 0.13 0.46
CA GLU A 23 10.43 -0.47 0.66
C GLU A 23 11.32 0.34 1.61
N GLN A 24 11.22 1.67 1.56
CA GLN A 24 11.99 2.58 2.42
C GLN A 24 11.38 2.83 3.79
N ASN A 25 10.23 2.21 4.10
CA ASN A 25 9.47 2.46 5.32
C ASN A 25 8.94 3.90 5.49
N ASP A 26 8.84 4.62 4.36
CA ASP A 26 8.36 6.00 4.26
C ASP A 26 6.88 6.10 3.87
N ILE A 27 6.14 4.99 3.92
CA ILE A 27 4.73 4.96 3.51
C ILE A 27 3.87 6.00 4.25
N PHE A 28 4.19 6.27 5.52
CA PHE A 28 3.48 7.24 6.35
C PHE A 28 3.61 8.69 5.86
N GLN A 29 4.63 9.00 5.05
CA GLN A 29 4.84 10.33 4.48
C GLN A 29 4.02 10.58 3.22
N ILE A 30 3.47 9.51 2.62
CA ILE A 30 2.81 9.59 1.31
C ILE A 30 1.31 9.33 1.39
N VAL A 31 0.84 8.75 2.49
CA VAL A 31 -0.59 8.59 2.79
C VAL A 31 -1.14 9.88 3.41
N VAL A 32 -2.46 10.07 3.28
CA VAL A 32 -3.13 11.27 3.80
C VAL A 32 -2.91 11.36 5.33
N PRO A 33 -2.55 12.52 5.89
CA PRO A 33 -2.22 12.63 7.32
C PRO A 33 -3.30 12.10 8.28
N GLN A 34 -4.58 12.25 7.94
CA GLN A 34 -5.68 11.68 8.74
C GLN A 34 -5.52 10.16 8.91
N LEU A 35 -5.09 9.46 7.87
CA LEU A 35 -4.91 8.02 7.91
C LEU A 35 -3.81 7.62 8.90
N VAL A 36 -2.71 8.38 8.98
CA VAL A 36 -1.62 8.12 9.94
C VAL A 36 -2.03 8.45 11.38
N ASN A 37 -2.82 9.51 11.55
CA ASN A 37 -3.21 10.01 12.87
C ASN A 37 -4.34 9.18 13.50
N GLU A 38 -5.28 8.71 12.69
CA GLU A 38 -6.47 7.97 13.13
C GLU A 38 -6.31 6.45 12.97
N GLY A 39 -5.47 6.01 12.03
CA GLY A 39 -5.29 4.61 11.69
C GLY A 39 -4.21 3.92 12.51
N ASN A 40 -4.34 2.60 12.69
CA ASN A 40 -3.27 1.77 13.24
C ASN A 40 -2.12 1.66 12.22
N ARG A 41 -0.95 2.16 12.60
CA ARG A 41 0.27 2.15 11.77
C ARG A 41 0.66 0.75 11.29
N GLU A 42 0.44 -0.27 12.10
CA GLU A 42 0.74 -1.66 11.75
C GLU A 42 -0.23 -2.19 10.70
N GLN A 43 -1.53 -1.91 10.85
CA GLN A 43 -2.53 -2.25 9.83
C GLN A 43 -2.25 -1.53 8.52
N LEU A 44 -1.90 -0.25 8.58
CA LEU A 44 -1.51 0.52 7.39
C LEU A 44 -0.30 -0.08 6.70
N ARG A 45 0.71 -0.49 7.47
CA ARG A 45 1.87 -1.16 6.90
C ARG A 45 1.50 -2.48 6.25
N ALA A 46 0.66 -3.30 6.89
CA ALA A 46 0.22 -4.58 6.35
C ALA A 46 -0.57 -4.43 5.04
N VAL A 47 -1.51 -3.46 5.00
CA VAL A 47 -2.27 -3.14 3.77
C VAL A 47 -1.34 -2.60 2.68
N ALA A 48 -0.36 -1.77 3.03
CA ALA A 48 0.59 -1.25 2.06
C ALA A 48 1.50 -2.33 1.46
N GLU A 49 1.92 -3.31 2.26
CA GLU A 49 2.66 -4.48 1.79
C GLU A 49 1.81 -5.37 0.85
N LEU A 50 0.54 -5.56 1.18
CA LEU A 50 -0.40 -6.26 0.31
C LEU A 50 -0.60 -5.51 -1.03
N ALA A 51 -0.76 -4.20 -0.98
CA ALA A 51 -0.87 -3.39 -2.19
C ALA A 51 0.42 -3.46 -3.03
N LYS A 52 1.61 -3.47 -2.41
CA LYS A 52 2.89 -3.64 -3.10
C LYS A 52 2.96 -4.98 -3.85
N SER A 53 2.50 -6.08 -3.24
CA SER A 53 2.50 -7.39 -3.91
C SER A 53 1.53 -7.44 -5.11
N CYS A 54 0.38 -6.78 -5.02
CA CYS A 54 -0.55 -6.61 -6.15
C CYS A 54 0.03 -5.80 -7.32
N LEU A 55 0.99 -4.91 -7.05
CA LEU A 55 1.61 -4.03 -8.05
C LEU A 55 2.83 -4.64 -8.75
N LYS A 56 3.17 -5.91 -8.47
CA LYS A 56 4.28 -6.58 -9.15
C LYS A 56 4.10 -6.59 -10.67
N LEU A 57 5.20 -6.39 -11.39
CA LEU A 57 5.18 -6.28 -12.85
C LEU A 57 4.73 -7.58 -13.50
N SER A 58 5.28 -8.72 -13.04
CA SER A 58 4.86 -10.05 -13.47
C SER A 58 3.51 -10.42 -12.86
N SER A 59 2.56 -10.82 -13.70
CA SER A 59 1.26 -11.33 -13.25
C SER A 59 1.38 -12.61 -12.43
N ALA A 60 2.37 -13.45 -12.72
CA ALA A 60 2.62 -14.70 -12.00
C ALA A 60 3.07 -14.49 -10.56
N GLU A 61 3.58 -13.30 -10.23
CA GLU A 61 4.00 -12.98 -8.86
C GLU A 61 2.92 -12.23 -8.07
N ARG A 62 1.83 -11.81 -8.72
CA ARG A 62 0.72 -11.13 -8.04
C ARG A 62 -0.08 -12.16 -7.25
N PRO A 63 -0.53 -11.83 -6.02
CA PRO A 63 -1.41 -12.70 -5.26
C PRO A 63 -2.73 -12.90 -6.00
N ALA A 64 -3.35 -14.07 -5.83
CA ALA A 64 -4.70 -14.28 -6.34
C ALA A 64 -5.70 -13.41 -5.55
N MET A 65 -6.79 -12.97 -6.20
CA MET A 65 -7.78 -12.10 -5.54
C MET A 65 -8.41 -12.74 -4.29
N GLU A 66 -8.51 -14.07 -4.24
CA GLU A 66 -8.93 -14.79 -3.04
C GLU A 66 -7.96 -14.55 -1.86
N GLU A 67 -6.65 -14.58 -2.13
CA GLU A 67 -5.62 -14.33 -1.13
C GLU A 67 -5.64 -12.87 -0.67
N VAL A 68 -5.81 -11.94 -1.61
CA VAL A 68 -5.99 -10.50 -1.31
C VAL A 68 -7.19 -10.29 -0.41
N ALA A 69 -8.35 -10.87 -0.75
CA ALA A 69 -9.56 -10.73 0.06
C ALA A 69 -9.40 -11.35 1.46
N ARG A 70 -8.73 -12.49 1.55
CA ARG A 70 -8.41 -13.14 2.83
C ARG A 70 -7.50 -12.29 3.69
N GLU A 71 -6.47 -11.68 3.11
CA GLU A 71 -5.52 -10.84 3.84
C GLU A 71 -6.15 -9.50 4.27
N LEU A 72 -6.96 -8.89 3.40
CA LEU A 72 -7.75 -7.72 3.78
C LEU A 72 -8.67 -8.03 4.95
N ARG A 73 -9.38 -9.18 4.95
CA ARG A 73 -10.22 -9.58 6.10
C ARG A 73 -9.42 -9.69 7.40
N ARG A 74 -8.22 -10.28 7.37
CA ARG A 74 -7.34 -10.37 8.55
C ARG A 74 -6.91 -8.99 9.04
N THR A 75 -6.48 -8.12 8.13
CA THR A 75 -6.04 -6.76 8.47
C THR A 75 -7.20 -5.89 8.99
N SER A 76 -8.43 -6.09 8.50
CA SER A 76 -9.63 -5.42 9.00
C SER A 76 -10.20 -5.98 10.31
N ALA A 77 -9.70 -7.14 10.79
CA ALA A 77 -10.28 -7.85 11.93
C ALA A 77 -10.01 -7.21 13.32
N VAL A 78 -9.43 -6.01 13.38
CA VAL A 78 -9.44 -5.21 14.62
C VAL A 78 -10.61 -4.23 14.55
N ARG A 79 -11.69 -4.63 15.23
CA ARG A 79 -12.99 -3.95 15.49
C ARG A 79 -14.00 -3.88 14.34
N GLY A 80 -14.72 -4.99 14.18
CA GLY A 80 -16.14 -4.97 13.81
C GLY A 80 -16.99 -5.42 14.98
N ASN A 81 -17.34 -4.51 15.89
CA ASN A 81 -18.53 -4.66 16.73
C ASN A 81 -19.64 -3.83 16.07
N TYR A 82 -20.35 -4.45 15.12
CA TYR A 82 -21.73 -4.15 14.74
C TYR A 82 -22.34 -5.44 14.18
#